data_AF-A0A1U8PA31-F1
#
_entry.id   AF-A0A1U8PA31-F1
#
_cell.length_a   1.000
_cell.length_b   1.000
_cell.length_c   1.000
_cell.angle_alpha   90.00
_cell.angle_beta   90.00
_cell.angle_gamma   90.00
#
_symmetry.space_group_name_H-M   'P 1'
#
loop_
_entity.id
_entity.type
_entity.pdbx_description
1 polymer ?
#
loop_
_entity_poly.entity_id
_entity_poly.type
_entity_poly.pdbx_seq_one_letter_code
_entity_poly.pdbx_strand_id
1 'polypeptide(L)'
;MVQEGRSIEAIYENNPPGVHDDQWKWLVDQWGTPQAAAQSEKAKESRTKVRYPHTAGRTGYATLNAQFAEKEGRELSRLEQFRFQHLRKDETDNFSSDAAEQVYDEACKMVKDYMPIPESSSTPQDNVAIENEVYTQVFGPDKNGKMLGYGRGMTKSRLFGYGSVTRGS
;
A
#
# COMPACT_ATOMS: atom_id res chain seq x y z
N MET A 1 2.11 -20.02 -14.94
CA MET A 1 1.92 -21.48 -14.94
C MET A 1 1.30 -21.92 -16.26
N VAL A 2 1.95 -21.58 -17.37
CA VAL A 2 1.85 -22.35 -18.61
C VAL A 2 3.27 -22.87 -18.77
N GLN A 3 3.45 -24.15 -18.45
CA GLN A 3 4.68 -24.85 -18.82
C GLN A 3 4.54 -25.10 -20.31
N GLU A 4 5.09 -24.19 -21.13
CA GLU A 4 5.08 -24.30 -22.58
C GLU A 4 5.48 -25.73 -22.98
N GLY A 5 4.56 -26.44 -23.64
CA GLY A 5 4.81 -27.77 -24.21
C GLY A 5 4.40 -29.00 -23.38
N ARG A 6 3.87 -28.86 -22.15
CA ARG A 6 3.28 -30.02 -21.44
C ARG A 6 1.78 -30.12 -21.72
N SER A 7 1.31 -31.33 -22.04
CA SER A 7 -0.12 -31.59 -22.19
C SER A 7 -0.83 -31.49 -20.83
N ILE A 8 -2.12 -31.17 -20.83
CA ILE A 8 -2.89 -31.00 -19.59
C ILE A 8 -2.94 -32.31 -18.78
N GLU A 9 -2.93 -33.44 -19.48
CA GLU A 9 -2.90 -34.79 -18.91
C GLU A 9 -1.60 -35.04 -18.13
N ALA A 10 -0.45 -34.65 -18.69
CA ALA A 10 0.84 -34.75 -18.00
C ALA A 10 0.91 -33.87 -16.75
N ILE A 11 0.13 -32.77 -16.70
CA ILE A 11 0.02 -31.92 -15.51
C ILE A 11 -0.89 -32.58 -14.47
N TYR A 12 -1.99 -33.22 -14.89
CA TYR A 12 -2.86 -33.98 -13.98
C TYR A 12 -2.13 -35.12 -13.27
N GLU A 13 -1.25 -35.83 -13.97
CA GLU A 13 -0.45 -36.91 -13.39
C GLU A 13 0.59 -36.42 -12.37
N ASN A 14 0.97 -35.14 -12.43
CA ASN A 14 1.92 -34.53 -11.50
C ASN A 14 1.21 -33.90 -10.28
N ASN A 15 0.29 -34.65 -9.66
CA ASN A 15 -0.42 -34.22 -8.47
C ASN A 15 0.51 -34.21 -7.23
N PRO A 16 0.64 -33.08 -6.50
CA PRO A 16 1.42 -33.04 -5.27
C PRO A 16 0.90 -34.00 -4.18
N PRO A 17 1.78 -34.60 -3.36
CA PRO A 17 1.35 -35.48 -2.28
C PRO A 17 0.48 -34.73 -1.27
N GLY A 18 -0.67 -35.29 -0.93
CA GLY A 18 -1.63 -34.71 0.02
C GLY A 18 -2.70 -33.81 -0.59
N VAL A 19 -2.73 -33.65 -1.93
CA VAL A 19 -3.82 -32.97 -2.64
C VAL A 19 -4.72 -34.03 -3.28
N HIS A 20 -6.04 -33.89 -3.14
CA HIS A 20 -6.99 -34.81 -3.77
C HIS A 20 -7.00 -34.61 -5.29
N ASP A 21 -7.04 -35.70 -6.07
CA ASP A 21 -6.94 -35.65 -7.54
C ASP A 21 -7.97 -34.70 -8.17
N ASP A 22 -9.21 -34.70 -7.69
CA ASP A 22 -10.25 -33.80 -8.21
C ASP A 22 -9.97 -32.32 -7.92
N GLN A 23 -9.36 -32.01 -6.77
CA GLN A 23 -8.96 -30.63 -6.43
C GLN A 23 -7.80 -30.19 -7.32
N TRP A 24 -6.85 -31.09 -7.58
CA TRP A 24 -5.73 -30.82 -8.46
C TRP A 24 -6.19 -30.57 -9.90
N LYS A 25 -7.03 -31.45 -10.45
CA LYS A 25 -7.60 -31.29 -11.80
C LYS A 25 -8.36 -29.97 -11.91
N TRP A 26 -9.19 -29.64 -10.92
CA TRP A 26 -9.90 -28.36 -10.89
C TRP A 26 -8.94 -27.17 -10.92
N LEU A 27 -7.87 -27.16 -10.11
CA LEU A 27 -6.88 -26.08 -10.11
C LEU A 27 -6.18 -25.93 -11.47
N VAL A 28 -5.80 -27.05 -12.07
CA VAL A 28 -5.16 -27.07 -13.38
C VAL A 28 -6.11 -26.54 -14.47
N ASP A 29 -7.39 -26.92 -14.44
CA ASP A 29 -8.40 -26.38 -15.35
C ASP A 29 -8.60 -24.87 -15.15
N GLN A 30 -8.70 -24.41 -13.90
CA GLN A 30 -8.93 -22.99 -13.60
C GLN A 30 -7.75 -22.12 -14.04
N TRP A 31 -6.51 -22.53 -13.75
CA TRP A 31 -5.31 -21.70 -13.95
C TRP A 31 -4.51 -22.04 -15.20
N GLY A 32 -4.81 -23.15 -15.87
CA GLY A 32 -4.17 -23.60 -17.11
C GLY A 32 -4.71 -22.93 -18.37
N THR A 33 -5.74 -22.09 -18.26
CA THR A 33 -6.32 -21.39 -19.42
C THR A 33 -5.35 -20.33 -19.97
N PRO A 34 -5.38 -20.07 -21.30
CA PRO A 34 -4.63 -18.96 -21.90
C PRO A 34 -4.97 -17.60 -21.28
N GLN A 35 -6.22 -17.43 -20.83
CA GLN A 35 -6.66 -16.22 -20.14
C GLN A 35 -5.97 -16.03 -18.78
N ALA A 36 -5.93 -17.08 -17.94
CA ALA A 36 -5.26 -17.04 -16.66
C ALA A 36 -3.75 -16.81 -16.83
N ALA A 37 -3.15 -17.40 -17.87
CA ALA A 37 -1.76 -17.18 -18.24
C ALA A 37 -1.50 -15.71 -18.60
N ALA A 38 -2.30 -15.14 -19.50
CA ALA A 38 -2.19 -13.74 -19.90
C ALA A 38 -2.40 -12.79 -18.71
N GLN A 39 -3.32 -13.11 -17.80
CA GLN A 39 -3.53 -12.33 -16.57
C GLN A 39 -2.32 -12.40 -15.64
N SER A 40 -1.71 -13.58 -15.49
CA SER A 40 -0.49 -13.78 -14.72
C SER A 40 0.68 -12.95 -15.28
N GLU A 41 0.90 -12.96 -16.60
CA GLU A 41 1.96 -12.16 -17.23
C GLU A 41 1.72 -10.66 -17.05
N LYS A 42 0.50 -10.18 -17.30
CA LYS A 42 0.13 -8.77 -17.00
C LYS A 42 0.36 -8.40 -15.53
N ALA A 43 0.07 -9.31 -14.60
CA ALA A 43 0.30 -9.08 -13.18
C ALA A 43 1.80 -9.03 -12.84
N LYS A 44 2.64 -9.87 -13.48
CA LYS A 44 4.11 -9.80 -13.34
C LYS A 44 4.66 -8.46 -13.85
N GLU A 45 4.27 -8.04 -15.05
CA GLU A 45 4.66 -6.75 -15.61
C GLU A 45 4.17 -5.57 -14.78
N SER A 46 3.01 -5.70 -14.13
CA SER A 46 2.50 -4.67 -13.22
C SER A 46 3.31 -4.62 -11.92
N ARG A 47 3.75 -5.78 -11.39
CA ARG A 47 4.60 -5.84 -10.20
C ARG A 47 5.95 -5.17 -10.41
N THR A 48 6.56 -5.29 -11.58
CA THR A 48 7.84 -4.61 -11.87
C THR A 48 7.72 -3.09 -11.95
N LYS A 49 6.50 -2.57 -12.13
CA LYS A 49 6.20 -1.12 -12.15
C LYS A 49 5.88 -0.54 -10.78
N VAL A 50 5.86 -1.36 -9.71
CA VAL A 50 5.61 -0.88 -8.35
C VAL A 50 6.83 -0.12 -7.85
N ARG A 51 6.69 1.21 -7.71
CA ARG A 51 7.78 2.11 -7.29
C ARG A 51 8.06 2.04 -5.78
N TYR A 52 7.00 1.92 -4.98
CA TYR A 52 7.06 1.91 -3.51
C TYR A 52 6.39 0.63 -3.00
N PRO A 53 7.15 -0.47 -2.82
CA PRO A 53 6.58 -1.72 -2.34
C PRO A 53 6.18 -1.61 -0.86
N HIS A 54 4.91 -1.91 -0.55
CA HIS A 54 4.43 -1.93 0.83
C HIS A 54 4.96 -3.15 1.61
N THR A 55 5.31 -2.94 2.89
CA THR A 55 5.89 -3.93 3.83
C THR A 55 5.02 -4.16 5.07
N ALA A 56 3.92 -3.43 5.24
CA ALA A 56 3.03 -3.55 6.40
C ALA A 56 2.37 -4.93 6.55
N GLY A 57 2.37 -5.75 5.49
CA GLY A 57 1.80 -7.10 5.49
C GLY A 57 0.27 -7.06 5.55
N ARG A 58 -0.32 -7.76 6.53
CA ARG A 58 -1.79 -7.82 6.71
C ARG A 58 -2.35 -6.64 7.50
N THR A 59 -1.49 -5.79 8.07
CA THR A 59 -1.94 -4.63 8.84
C THR A 59 -2.46 -3.55 7.89
N GLY A 60 -3.78 -3.34 7.90
CA GLY A 60 -4.41 -2.27 7.13
C GLY A 60 -4.31 -0.90 7.81
N TYR A 61 -4.59 0.15 7.03
CA TYR A 61 -4.58 1.55 7.47
C TYR A 61 -5.45 1.82 8.69
N ALA A 62 -6.71 1.36 8.68
CA ALA A 62 -7.62 1.59 9.79
C ALA A 62 -7.09 1.01 11.11
N THR A 63 -6.45 -0.15 11.03
CA THR A 63 -5.80 -0.79 12.19
C THR A 63 -4.58 0.01 12.65
N LEU A 64 -3.72 0.44 11.72
CA LEU A 64 -2.56 1.29 12.05
C LEU A 64 -3.00 2.60 12.71
N ASN A 65 -3.97 3.30 12.13
CA ASN A 65 -4.46 4.58 12.66
C ASN A 65 -5.09 4.41 14.05
N ALA A 66 -5.89 3.34 14.27
CA ALA A 66 -6.46 3.07 15.58
C ALA A 66 -5.38 2.77 16.63
N GLN A 67 -4.42 1.91 16.31
CA GLN A 67 -3.31 1.59 17.22
C GLN A 67 -2.44 2.80 17.54
N PHE A 68 -2.22 3.67 16.56
CA PHE A 68 -1.45 4.89 16.76
C PHE A 68 -2.21 5.91 17.61
N ALA A 69 -3.49 6.14 17.32
CA ALA A 69 -4.33 7.06 18.09
C ALA A 69 -4.49 6.61 19.55
N GLU A 70 -4.58 5.30 19.81
CA GLU A 70 -4.61 4.75 21.16
C GLU A 70 -3.31 5.02 21.94
N LYS A 71 -2.16 4.97 21.26
CA LYS A 71 -0.84 5.15 21.88
C LYS A 71 -0.43 6.61 22.04
N GLU A 72 -0.58 7.40 20.98
CA GLU A 72 -0.04 8.76 20.88
C GLU A 72 -1.12 9.83 21.14
N GLY A 73 -2.39 9.44 21.29
CA GLY A 73 -3.50 10.36 21.55
C GLY A 73 -3.83 11.32 20.40
N ARG A 74 -3.26 11.09 19.20
CA ARG A 74 -3.46 11.91 18.01
C ARG A 74 -3.61 11.07 16.74
N GLU A 75 -4.10 11.71 15.68
CA GLU A 75 -4.17 11.07 14.37
C GLU A 75 -2.77 10.93 13.75
N LEU A 76 -2.57 9.83 13.05
CA LEU A 76 -1.37 9.51 12.30
C LEU A 76 -1.39 10.27 10.96
N SER A 77 -0.34 11.02 10.63
CA SER A 77 -0.28 11.73 9.35
C SER A 77 -0.12 10.79 8.16
N ARG A 78 -0.38 11.28 6.94
CA ARG A 78 -0.16 10.52 5.70
C ARG A 78 1.32 10.26 5.45
N LEU A 79 2.20 11.18 5.84
CA LEU A 79 3.65 11.01 5.71
C LEU A 79 4.17 9.95 6.70
N GLU A 80 3.69 9.97 7.94
CA GLU A 80 4.00 8.94 8.93
C GLU A 80 3.46 7.58 8.48
N GLN A 81 2.21 7.52 7.98
CA GLN A 81 1.62 6.31 7.41
C GLN A 81 2.49 5.73 6.29
N PHE A 82 2.96 6.58 5.38
CA PHE A 82 3.87 6.16 4.32
C PHE A 82 5.13 5.53 4.90
N ARG A 83 5.77 6.19 5.87
CA ARG A 83 6.95 5.65 6.56
C ARG A 83 6.67 4.25 7.12
N PHE A 84 5.63 4.11 7.95
CA PHE A 84 5.29 2.83 8.59
C PHE A 84 5.07 1.68 7.60
N GLN A 85 4.53 1.98 6.42
CA GLN A 85 4.16 0.97 5.44
C GLN A 85 5.24 0.64 4.43
N HIS A 86 6.31 1.42 4.39
CA HIS A 86 7.41 1.22 3.46
C HIS A 86 8.73 0.96 4.19
N LEU A 87 8.74 0.97 5.52
CA LEU A 87 9.85 0.48 6.35
C LEU A 87 9.85 -1.05 6.44
N ARG A 88 11.02 -1.66 6.30
CA ARG A 88 11.21 -3.09 6.55
C ARG A 88 11.08 -3.36 8.05
N LYS A 89 10.62 -4.57 8.39
CA LYS A 89 10.46 -5.02 9.79
C LYS A 89 11.69 -5.77 10.30
N ASP A 90 12.79 -5.78 9.56
CA ASP A 90 14.01 -6.54 9.84
C ASP A 90 14.96 -5.81 10.81
N GLU A 91 14.42 -4.95 11.68
CA GLU A 91 15.14 -4.14 12.69
C GLU A 91 16.16 -3.13 12.13
N THR A 92 16.37 -3.11 10.81
CA THR A 92 17.32 -2.20 10.18
C THR A 92 16.76 -0.80 9.91
N ASP A 93 15.46 -0.58 10.16
CA ASP A 93 14.72 0.65 9.81
C ASP A 93 14.96 1.12 8.37
N ASN A 94 15.27 0.19 7.46
CA ASN A 94 15.51 0.48 6.06
C ASN A 94 14.20 0.56 5.29
N PHE A 95 14.15 1.43 4.29
CA PHE A 95 13.03 1.47 3.36
C PHE A 95 12.99 0.24 2.45
N SER A 96 11.80 -0.02 1.92
CA SER A 96 11.49 -1.11 1.01
C SER A 96 12.20 -0.97 -0.34
N SER A 97 12.47 0.26 -0.77
CA SER A 97 13.25 0.61 -1.95
C SER A 97 13.91 1.98 -1.79
N ASP A 98 15.03 2.22 -2.50
CA ASP A 98 15.72 3.52 -2.57
C ASP A 98 14.77 4.63 -3.03
N ALA A 99 13.82 4.30 -3.92
CA ALA A 99 12.82 5.26 -4.39
C ALA A 99 11.86 5.69 -3.26
N ALA A 100 11.51 4.78 -2.34
CA ALA A 100 10.67 5.09 -1.18
C ALA A 100 11.42 5.94 -0.16
N GLU A 101 12.71 5.68 0.04
CA GLU A 101 13.58 6.50 0.88
C GLU A 101 13.74 7.91 0.33
N GLN A 102 14.12 8.05 -0.95
CA GLN A 102 14.33 9.35 -1.58
C GLN A 102 13.10 10.26 -1.52
N VAL A 103 11.91 9.71 -1.82
CA VAL A 103 10.65 10.48 -1.78
C VAL A 103 10.25 10.85 -0.35
N TYR A 104 10.58 10.00 0.63
CA TYR A 104 10.33 10.28 2.04
C TYR A 104 11.27 11.38 2.55
N ASP A 105 12.55 11.32 2.18
CA ASP A 105 13.54 12.33 2.54
C ASP A 105 13.24 13.69 1.93
N GLU A 106 12.78 13.71 0.66
CA GLU A 106 12.29 14.91 0.00
C GLU A 106 11.11 15.53 0.76
N ALA A 107 10.12 14.72 1.13
CA ALA A 107 8.99 15.17 1.94
C ALA A 107 9.45 15.70 3.31
N CYS A 108 10.36 15.01 3.99
CA CYS A 108 10.92 15.48 5.26
C CYS A 108 11.64 16.82 5.15
N LYS A 109 12.34 17.08 4.05
CA LYS A 109 12.98 18.38 3.78
C LYS A 109 11.92 19.47 3.60
N MET A 110 10.90 19.21 2.79
CA MET A 110 9.80 20.17 2.59
C MET A 110 9.09 20.51 3.92
N VAL A 111 8.80 19.50 4.77
CA VAL A 111 8.22 19.75 6.10
C VAL A 111 9.07 20.70 6.93
N LYS A 112 10.40 20.55 6.91
CA LYS A 112 11.33 21.45 7.61
C LYS A 112 11.32 22.86 7.02
N ASP A 113 11.23 23.00 5.70
CA ASP A 113 11.15 24.30 5.03
C ASP A 113 9.84 25.04 5.37
N TYR A 114 8.73 24.30 5.56
CA TYR A 114 7.46 24.86 6.04
C TYR A 114 7.47 25.22 7.55
N MET A 115 8.52 24.84 8.30
CA MET A 115 8.66 25.04 9.75
C MET A 115 9.91 25.87 10.10
N PRO A 116 9.98 27.19 9.81
CA PRO A 116 11.23 27.93 9.98
C PRO A 116 11.53 28.42 11.41
N ILE A 117 10.65 28.27 12.42
CA ILE A 117 10.74 28.96 13.73
C ILE A 117 10.24 28.04 14.89
N PRO A 118 10.85 28.05 16.11
CA PRO A 118 11.13 26.86 16.90
C PRO A 118 9.90 26.25 17.59
N GLU A 119 10.04 24.98 17.98
CA GLU A 119 9.07 24.01 18.52
C GLU A 119 8.20 24.43 19.73
N SER A 120 8.09 25.71 20.05
CA SER A 120 7.39 26.23 21.24
C SER A 120 5.99 26.78 20.98
N SER A 121 5.44 26.71 19.76
CA SER A 121 4.06 27.20 19.49
C SER A 121 3.18 26.33 18.57
N SER A 122 3.75 25.33 17.87
CA SER A 122 2.96 24.44 17.02
C SER A 122 2.31 23.33 17.84
N THR A 123 1.00 23.12 17.66
CA THR A 123 0.32 21.97 18.24
C THR A 123 0.66 20.70 17.45
N PRO A 124 0.54 19.50 18.04
CA PRO A 124 0.68 18.25 17.29
C PRO A 124 -0.26 18.17 16.08
N GLN A 125 -1.41 18.85 16.12
CA GLN A 125 -2.37 18.91 15.02
C GLN A 125 -1.87 19.78 13.85
N ASP A 126 -1.18 20.89 14.14
CA ASP A 126 -0.59 21.76 13.12
C ASP A 126 0.50 21.01 12.34
N ASN A 127 1.29 20.20 13.05
CA ASN A 127 2.32 19.34 12.44
C ASN A 127 1.69 18.31 11.48
N VAL A 128 0.60 17.64 11.90
CA VAL A 128 -0.12 16.67 11.07
C VAL A 128 -0.69 17.32 9.80
N ALA A 129 -1.21 18.54 9.90
CA ALA A 129 -1.75 19.27 8.75
C ALA A 129 -0.65 19.57 7.72
N ILE A 130 0.51 20.05 8.17
CA ILE A 130 1.66 20.35 7.31
C ILE A 130 2.18 19.07 6.64
N GLU A 131 2.35 17.99 7.39
CA GLU A 131 2.80 16.71 6.84
C GLU A 131 1.84 16.16 5.77
N ASN A 132 0.53 16.31 5.98
CA ASN A 132 -0.49 15.91 5.01
C ASN A 132 -0.49 16.78 3.75
N GLU A 133 -0.22 18.07 3.89
CA GLU A 133 -0.08 18.99 2.77
C GLU A 133 1.16 18.65 1.95
N VAL A 134 2.32 18.49 2.59
CA VAL A 134 3.57 18.06 1.94
C VAL A 134 3.38 16.72 1.24
N TYR A 135 2.73 15.74 1.89
CA TYR A 135 2.42 14.46 1.26
C TYR A 135 1.61 14.65 -0.04
N THR A 136 0.64 15.57 -0.02
CA THR A 136 -0.18 15.87 -1.20
C THR A 136 0.64 16.57 -2.30
N GLN A 137 1.61 17.41 -1.94
CA GLN A 137 2.51 18.05 -2.91
C GLN A 137 3.45 17.03 -3.57
N VAL A 138 4.03 16.12 -2.78
CA VAL A 138 5.01 15.13 -3.25
C VAL A 138 4.36 13.99 -4.05
N PHE A 139 3.24 13.45 -3.56
CA PHE A 139 2.59 12.28 -4.17
C PHE A 139 1.41 12.65 -5.10
N GLY A 140 0.94 13.90 -5.03
CA GLY A 140 -0.22 14.41 -5.75
C GLY A 140 -1.53 14.25 -4.97
N PRO A 141 -2.60 14.92 -5.43
CA PRO A 141 -3.90 14.86 -4.80
C PRO A 141 -4.59 13.50 -4.99
N ASP A 142 -5.49 13.18 -4.05
CA ASP A 142 -6.41 12.06 -4.16
C ASP A 142 -7.22 12.14 -5.47
N LYS A 143 -7.33 11.02 -6.20
CA LYS A 143 -7.98 10.99 -7.54
C LYS A 143 -9.30 10.24 -7.50
N ASN A 144 -10.35 10.80 -8.10
CA ASN A 144 -11.65 10.14 -8.32
C ASN A 144 -12.25 9.55 -7.02
N GLY A 145 -12.14 10.28 -5.90
CA GLY A 145 -12.62 9.85 -4.58
C GLY A 145 -11.80 8.72 -3.93
N LYS A 146 -10.76 8.21 -4.61
CA LYS A 146 -9.83 7.21 -4.07
C LYS A 146 -8.70 7.90 -3.33
N MET A 147 -8.45 7.48 -2.11
CA MET A 147 -7.34 8.03 -1.34
C MET A 147 -6.02 7.38 -1.78
N LEU A 148 -5.05 8.24 -2.09
CA LEU A 148 -3.73 7.79 -2.53
C LEU A 148 -3.00 7.09 -1.39
N GLY A 149 -2.44 5.92 -1.68
CA GLY A 149 -1.70 5.17 -0.68
C GLY A 149 -2.57 4.61 0.45
N TYR A 150 -3.88 4.37 0.25
CA TYR A 150 -4.79 3.69 1.20
C TYR A 150 -5.30 2.32 0.72
N GLY A 151 -4.64 1.74 -0.29
CA GLY A 151 -5.05 0.48 -0.89
C GLY A 151 -6.26 0.60 -1.83
N ARG A 152 -6.61 -0.53 -2.45
CA ARG A 152 -7.62 -0.57 -3.52
C ARG A 152 -9.03 -0.36 -2.96
N GLY A 153 -9.72 0.67 -3.44
CA GLY A 153 -11.13 0.91 -3.15
C GLY A 153 -11.41 1.68 -1.85
N MET A 154 -10.38 2.23 -1.20
CA MET A 154 -10.57 3.13 -0.07
C MET A 154 -10.95 4.53 -0.53
N THR A 155 -12.00 5.09 0.06
CA THR A 155 -12.52 6.43 -0.24
C THR A 155 -12.62 7.26 1.02
N LYS A 156 -12.59 8.59 0.91
CA LYS A 156 -12.76 9.50 2.06
C LYS A 156 -13.99 9.15 2.91
N SER A 157 -15.11 8.82 2.25
CA SER A 157 -16.36 8.41 2.91
C SER A 157 -16.26 7.10 3.70
N ARG A 158 -15.38 6.17 3.31
CA ARG A 158 -15.17 4.90 4.02
C ARG A 158 -14.27 5.06 5.24
N LEU A 159 -13.35 6.02 5.23
CA LEU A 159 -12.43 6.26 6.33
C LEU A 159 -13.04 7.16 7.40
N PHE A 160 -13.69 8.26 7.00
CA PHE A 160 -14.22 9.27 7.92
C PHE A 160 -15.74 9.16 8.14
N GLY A 161 -16.38 8.14 7.53
CA GLY A 161 -17.84 8.02 7.51
C GLY A 161 -18.50 9.05 6.58
N TYR A 162 -19.81 8.91 6.38
CA TYR A 162 -20.61 9.80 5.51
C TYR A 162 -20.82 11.22 6.09
N GLY A 163 -20.28 11.53 7.27
CA GLY A 163 -20.56 12.77 7.99
C GLY A 163 -19.56 13.92 7.80
N SER A 164 -18.39 13.69 7.21
CA SER A 164 -17.29 14.69 7.20
C SER A 164 -17.05 15.40 5.86
N VAL A 165 -17.82 15.09 4.81
CA VAL A 165 -17.71 15.80 3.54
C VAL A 165 -18.56 17.07 3.61
N THR A 166 -18.07 18.10 4.29
CA THR A 166 -18.56 19.46 4.04
C THR A 166 -18.13 19.84 2.64
N ARG A 167 -19.11 19.96 1.75
CA ARG A 167 -18.97 20.58 0.43
C ARG A 167 -18.41 22.00 0.62
N GLY A 168 -17.17 22.22 0.17
CA GLY A 168 -16.65 23.56 -0.02
C GLY A 168 -17.27 24.18 -1.27
N SER A 169 -17.88 25.35 -1.07
CA SER A 169 -18.46 26.24 -2.08
C SER A 169 -17.42 26.85 -3.02
#